data_AF-A0A5E7A6S2-F1
#
_entry.id   AF-A0A5E7A6S2-F1
#
_cell.length_a   1.000
_cell.length_b   1.000
_cell.length_c   1.000
_cell.angle_alpha   90.00
_cell.angle_beta   90.00
_cell.angle_gamma   90.00
#
_symmetry.space_group_name_H-M   'P 1'
#
loop_
_entity.id
_entity.type
_entity.pdbx_description
1 polymer ?
#
loop_
_entity_poly.entity_id
_entity_poly.type
_entity_poly.pdbx_seq_one_letter_code
_entity_poly.pdbx_strand_id
1 'polypeptide(L)'
;MIIRQRGVALISVLLIMSLALLVTAGMLRSHRLVLQISAQQLHQMHARQLGFAAEAWALQLLRNPELDEQKTVNLAQEWARSKPPFEAENGEIQVSIEDLAGRFNLNTLFKSGQVDQVTLERWSRLLAQLEIPPLDLEAMQTSSPAGGLSDLSQLRLLPGIDGEVLRRLQPWIALLPTDASLNINTAPALVLMTLEGMTPSIAKAFVSQRPAQGYRSAQAFTQDPLLSGLGLSSHGLGVSSRWFRITVQVALGQSHLRLVTDVERDLKSRQLNIVQRRLLAPLESDISR
;
A
#
# COMPACT_ATOMS: atom_id res chain seq x y z
N MET A 1 -68.92 56.35 8.61
CA MET A 1 -68.67 55.05 7.95
C MET A 1 -67.30 54.55 8.39
N ILE A 2 -67.23 53.79 9.49
CA ILE A 2 -65.96 53.28 10.05
C ILE A 2 -65.95 51.77 9.80
N ILE A 3 -65.17 51.33 8.82
CA ILE A 3 -65.03 49.92 8.48
C ILE A 3 -64.17 49.27 9.59
N ARG A 4 -64.68 48.18 10.19
CA ARG A 4 -64.03 47.39 11.25
C ARG A 4 -62.63 46.91 10.81
N GLN A 5 -61.57 47.42 11.45
CA GLN A 5 -60.17 46.99 11.23
C GLN A 5 -59.73 45.75 12.07
N ARG A 6 -60.63 45.10 12.80
CA ARG A 6 -60.28 43.95 13.67
C ARG A 6 -59.89 42.67 12.91
N GLY A 7 -60.32 42.53 11.66
CA GLY A 7 -59.94 41.37 10.82
C GLY A 7 -58.54 41.47 10.23
N VAL A 8 -58.14 42.66 9.77
CA VAL A 8 -56.83 42.88 9.13
C VAL A 8 -55.70 42.73 10.15
N ALA A 9 -55.84 43.28 11.36
CA ALA A 9 -54.83 43.16 12.41
C ALA A 9 -54.55 41.70 12.81
N LEU A 10 -55.60 40.87 12.92
CA LEU A 10 -55.45 39.44 13.23
C LEU A 10 -54.76 38.68 12.10
N ILE A 11 -55.13 38.97 10.84
CA ILE A 11 -54.49 38.38 9.66
C ILE A 11 -53.01 38.77 9.60
N SER A 12 -52.66 40.03 9.86
CA SER A 12 -51.27 40.50 9.88
C SER A 12 -50.44 39.82 10.97
N VAL A 13 -50.99 39.67 12.19
CA VAL A 13 -50.30 38.99 13.30
C VAL A 13 -50.09 37.51 12.98
N LEU A 14 -51.11 36.82 12.45
CA LEU A 14 -51.00 35.42 12.05
C LEU A 14 -49.98 35.22 10.93
N LEU A 15 -49.90 36.15 9.98
CA LEU A 15 -48.96 36.08 8.85
C LEU A 15 -47.52 36.31 9.32
N ILE A 16 -47.29 37.28 10.21
CA ILE A 16 -45.97 37.53 10.82
C ILE A 16 -45.54 36.33 11.67
N MET A 17 -46.44 35.77 12.49
CA MET A 17 -46.14 34.58 13.30
C MET A 17 -45.85 33.35 12.44
N SER A 18 -46.64 33.13 11.38
CA SER A 18 -46.40 32.04 10.42
C SER A 18 -45.05 32.18 9.73
N LEU A 19 -44.69 33.40 9.30
CA LEU A 19 -43.38 33.69 8.71
C LEU A 19 -42.23 33.46 9.70
N ALA A 20 -42.38 33.93 10.95
CA ALA A 20 -41.38 33.70 11.99
C ALA A 20 -41.19 32.19 12.29
N LEU A 21 -42.28 31.42 12.33
CA LEU A 21 -42.24 29.96 12.50
C LEU A 21 -41.56 29.27 11.31
N LEU A 22 -41.83 29.70 10.08
CA LEU A 22 -41.18 29.17 8.89
C LEU A 22 -39.67 29.42 8.88
N VAL A 23 -39.25 30.65 9.22
CA VAL A 23 -37.83 31.03 9.28
C VAL A 23 -37.10 30.26 10.40
N THR A 24 -37.70 30.19 11.60
CA THR A 24 -37.11 29.47 12.73
C THR A 24 -37.00 27.96 12.48
N ALA A 25 -38.01 27.34 11.87
CA ALA A 25 -37.96 25.95 11.45
C ALA A 25 -36.87 25.71 10.38
N GLY A 26 -36.73 26.63 9.43
CA GLY A 26 -35.66 26.60 8.42
C GLY A 26 -34.25 26.69 9.02
N MET A 27 -34.04 27.61 9.97
CA MET A 27 -32.78 27.76 10.71
C MET A 27 -32.44 26.52 11.55
N LEU A 28 -33.42 25.92 12.24
CA LEU A 28 -33.17 24.73 13.03
C LEU A 28 -32.75 23.54 12.15
N ARG A 29 -33.31 23.42 10.95
CA ARG A 29 -32.92 22.41 9.97
C ARG A 29 -31.50 22.63 9.45
N SER A 30 -31.12 23.88 9.12
CA SER A 30 -29.77 24.19 8.66
C SER A 30 -28.71 23.98 9.76
N HIS A 31 -29.01 24.36 11.01
CA HIS A 31 -28.12 24.13 12.15
C HIS A 31 -27.85 22.64 12.40
N ARG A 32 -28.87 21.77 12.29
CA ARG A 32 -28.69 20.32 12.45
C ARG A 32 -27.77 19.72 11.39
N LEU A 33 -27.86 20.19 10.14
CA LEU A 33 -26.98 19.75 9.06
C LEU A 33 -25.53 20.18 9.30
N VAL A 34 -25.30 21.43 9.73
CA VAL A 34 -23.96 21.93 10.04
C VAL A 34 -23.32 21.11 11.16
N LEU A 35 -24.06 20.81 12.22
CA LEU A 35 -23.55 19.98 13.33
C LEU A 35 -23.15 18.57 12.88
N GLN A 36 -23.95 17.94 12.01
CA GLN A 36 -23.63 16.62 11.47
C GLN A 36 -22.35 16.64 10.61
N ILE A 37 -22.22 17.63 9.74
CA ILE A 37 -21.02 17.80 8.89
C ILE A 37 -19.79 18.06 9.76
N SER A 38 -19.89 18.95 10.76
CA SER A 38 -18.79 19.24 11.68
C SER A 38 -18.38 18.02 12.49
N ALA A 39 -19.33 17.22 12.96
CA ALA A 39 -19.03 15.97 13.66
C ALA A 39 -18.31 14.97 12.74
N GLN A 40 -18.80 14.78 11.50
CA GLN A 40 -18.15 13.90 10.53
C GLN A 40 -16.72 14.37 10.18
N GLN A 41 -16.51 15.67 10.02
CA GLN A 41 -15.19 16.25 9.79
C GLN A 41 -14.25 15.99 10.96
N LEU A 42 -14.71 16.16 12.20
CA LEU A 42 -13.93 15.86 13.40
C LEU A 42 -13.55 14.37 13.47
N HIS A 43 -14.48 13.46 13.16
CA HIS A 43 -14.19 12.03 13.13
C HIS A 43 -13.13 11.68 12.08
N GLN A 44 -13.20 12.26 10.88
CA GLN A 44 -12.19 12.07 9.84
C GLN A 44 -10.81 12.61 10.27
N MET A 45 -10.77 13.78 10.91
CA MET A 45 -9.53 14.34 11.44
C MET A 45 -8.91 13.44 12.51
N HIS A 46 -9.71 12.92 13.43
CA HIS A 46 -9.27 12.00 14.48
C HIS A 46 -8.71 10.69 13.88
N ALA A 47 -9.42 10.07 12.94
CA ALA A 47 -8.93 8.88 12.24
C ALA A 47 -7.58 9.14 11.57
N ARG A 48 -7.40 10.31 10.96
CA ARG A 48 -6.15 10.72 10.32
C ARG A 48 -5.01 10.90 11.32
N GLN A 49 -5.27 11.51 12.47
CA GLN A 49 -4.28 11.67 13.55
C GLN A 49 -3.82 10.31 14.08
N LEU A 50 -4.75 9.39 14.33
CA LEU A 50 -4.44 8.02 14.75
C LEU A 50 -3.65 7.27 13.66
N GLY A 51 -4.02 7.47 12.39
CA GLY A 51 -3.27 6.93 11.25
C GLY A 51 -1.80 7.36 11.24
N PHE A 52 -1.53 8.65 11.45
CA PHE A 52 -0.17 9.17 11.54
C PHE A 52 0.58 8.72 12.81
N ALA A 53 -0.11 8.60 13.94
CA ALA A 53 0.49 8.08 15.17
C ALA A 53 0.94 6.62 14.99
N ALA A 54 0.10 5.80 14.37
CA ALA A 54 0.41 4.41 14.05
C ALA A 54 1.54 4.27 13.00
N GLU A 55 1.58 5.14 12.00
CA GLU A 55 2.72 5.24 11.06
C GLU A 55 4.01 5.60 11.80
N ALA A 56 3.98 6.58 12.70
CA ALA A 56 5.15 6.98 13.49
C ALA A 56 5.67 5.84 14.38
N TRP A 57 4.77 5.06 14.98
CA TRP A 57 5.12 3.84 15.71
C TRP A 57 5.78 2.79 14.79
N ALA A 58 5.23 2.55 13.60
CA ALA A 58 5.82 1.62 12.63
C ALA A 58 7.20 2.08 12.12
N LEU A 59 7.39 3.39 11.92
CA LEU A 59 8.69 3.97 11.60
C LEU A 59 9.70 3.75 12.74
N GLN A 60 9.28 3.82 14.00
CA GLN A 60 10.15 3.51 15.12
C GLN A 60 10.56 2.03 15.13
N LEU A 61 9.65 1.12 14.75
CA LEU A 61 9.95 -0.29 14.62
C LEU A 61 11.01 -0.57 13.53
N LEU A 62 10.94 0.16 12.41
CA LEU A 62 11.95 0.07 11.33
C LEU A 62 13.29 0.75 11.66
N ARG A 63 13.36 1.55 12.74
CA ARG A 63 14.62 2.09 13.27
C ARG A 63 15.36 1.10 14.17
N ASN A 64 14.79 -0.07 14.43
CA ASN A 64 15.39 -1.08 15.30
C ASN A 64 16.80 -1.50 14.79
N PRO A 65 17.84 -1.44 15.63
CA PRO A 65 19.21 -1.82 15.25
C PRO A 65 19.38 -3.29 14.85
N GLU A 66 18.46 -4.19 15.21
CA GLU A 66 18.53 -5.61 14.80
C GLU A 66 18.62 -5.78 13.27
N LEU A 67 17.98 -4.88 12.51
CA LEU A 67 18.05 -4.86 11.04
C LEU A 67 19.47 -4.62 10.53
N ASP A 68 20.30 -3.90 11.28
CA ASP A 68 21.71 -3.65 10.93
C ASP A 68 22.60 -4.84 11.29
N GLU A 69 22.37 -5.45 12.45
CA GLU A 69 23.23 -6.50 12.99
C GLU A 69 23.12 -7.80 12.19
N GLN A 70 21.90 -8.18 11.80
CA GLN A 70 21.64 -9.44 11.13
C GLN A 70 22.09 -9.45 9.65
N LYS A 71 22.34 -8.27 9.04
CA LYS A 71 22.69 -8.09 7.62
C LYS A 71 21.69 -8.70 6.61
N THR A 72 20.60 -9.28 7.09
CA THR A 72 19.52 -9.89 6.32
C THR A 72 18.19 -9.29 6.75
N VAL A 73 17.24 -9.17 5.82
CA VAL A 73 15.86 -8.79 6.09
C VAL A 73 14.98 -10.00 5.85
N ASN A 74 14.24 -10.45 6.87
CA ASN A 74 13.46 -11.68 6.83
C ASN A 74 12.14 -11.55 7.63
N LEU A 75 11.24 -12.53 7.48
CA LEU A 75 9.89 -12.49 8.06
C LEU A 75 9.83 -12.86 9.56
N ALA A 76 10.91 -13.31 10.20
CA ALA A 76 10.94 -13.58 11.64
C ALA A 76 11.26 -12.34 12.48
N GLN A 77 11.77 -11.29 11.85
CA GLN A 77 12.07 -10.01 12.47
C GLN A 77 10.82 -9.30 12.97
N GLU A 78 10.97 -8.47 14.00
CA GLU A 78 9.83 -7.89 14.73
C GLU A 78 8.89 -7.07 13.85
N TRP A 79 9.42 -6.39 12.83
CA TRP A 79 8.64 -5.58 11.88
C TRP A 79 7.65 -6.40 11.04
N ALA A 80 7.98 -7.66 10.75
CA ALA A 80 7.20 -8.53 9.86
C ALA A 80 6.12 -9.32 10.59
N ARG A 81 6.18 -9.38 11.93
CA ARG A 81 5.24 -10.15 12.73
C ARG A 81 3.86 -9.49 12.69
N SER A 82 2.84 -10.26 12.34
CA SER A 82 1.45 -9.80 12.46
C SER A 82 1.16 -9.48 13.93
N LYS A 83 0.79 -8.23 14.20
CA LYS A 83 0.36 -7.79 15.52
C LYS A 83 -1.17 -7.67 15.53
N PRO A 84 -1.83 -8.02 16.65
CA PRO A 84 -3.27 -7.78 16.78
C PRO A 84 -3.56 -6.28 16.60
N PRO A 85 -4.74 -5.91 16.10
CA PRO A 85 -5.15 -4.51 16.03
C PRO A 85 -5.02 -3.85 17.41
N PHE A 86 -4.54 -2.61 17.45
CA PHE A 86 -4.56 -1.82 18.66
C PHE A 86 -6.00 -1.41 18.94
N GLU A 87 -6.50 -1.73 20.14
CA GLU A 87 -7.78 -1.25 20.62
C GLU A 87 -7.67 0.25 20.92
N ALA A 88 -8.48 1.05 20.22
CA ALA A 88 -8.73 2.45 20.54
C ALA A 88 -10.10 2.57 21.21
N GLU A 89 -10.34 3.65 21.96
CA GLU A 89 -11.60 3.86 22.71
C GLU A 89 -12.88 3.64 21.89
N ASN A 90 -12.84 3.82 20.56
CA ASN A 90 -13.98 3.66 19.67
C ASN A 90 -13.63 2.95 18.36
N GLY A 91 -12.68 2.01 18.37
CA GLY A 91 -12.39 1.22 17.17
C GLY A 91 -11.03 0.53 17.18
N GLU A 92 -10.57 0.15 15.99
CA GLU A 92 -9.38 -0.67 15.79
C GLU A 92 -8.38 0.01 14.86
N ILE A 93 -7.09 -0.14 15.20
CA ILE A 93 -5.99 0.30 14.36
C ILE A 93 -5.14 -0.91 14.01
N GLN A 94 -5.10 -1.26 12.73
CA GLN A 94 -4.24 -2.32 12.22
C GLN A 94 -3.04 -1.73 11.49
N VAL A 95 -1.85 -2.25 11.78
CA VAL A 95 -0.61 -1.84 11.14
C VAL A 95 0.11 -3.06 10.60
N SER A 96 0.49 -3.01 9.33
CA SER A 96 1.30 -4.03 8.68
C SER A 96 2.49 -3.40 7.98
N ILE A 97 3.66 -4.02 8.10
CA ILE A 97 4.87 -3.60 7.40
C ILE A 97 5.27 -4.72 6.44
N GLU A 98 5.52 -4.37 5.19
CA GLU A 98 6.00 -5.29 4.16
C GLU A 98 7.36 -4.85 3.61
N ASP A 99 8.16 -5.81 3.18
CA ASP A 99 9.39 -5.56 2.43
C ASP A 99 9.10 -5.45 0.93
N LEU A 100 9.40 -4.29 0.35
CA LEU A 100 9.19 -4.04 -1.08
C LEU A 100 10.24 -4.72 -1.96
N ALA A 101 11.44 -5.02 -1.43
CA ALA A 101 12.46 -5.75 -2.17
C ALA A 101 12.09 -7.23 -2.39
N GLY A 102 11.09 -7.76 -1.68
CA GLY A 102 10.51 -9.08 -1.96
C GLY A 102 9.66 -9.12 -3.24
N ARG A 103 9.40 -7.98 -3.89
CA ARG A 103 8.59 -7.87 -5.10
C ARG A 103 9.49 -7.74 -6.34
N PHE A 104 8.92 -8.00 -7.51
CA PHE A 104 9.63 -7.77 -8.77
C PHE A 104 9.86 -6.27 -8.98
N ASN A 105 11.13 -5.85 -9.07
CA ASN A 105 11.46 -4.45 -9.31
C ASN A 105 11.26 -4.10 -10.79
N LEU A 106 10.22 -3.34 -11.12
CA LEU A 106 9.90 -3.02 -12.50
C LEU A 106 10.91 -2.06 -13.15
N ASN A 107 11.57 -1.22 -12.35
CA ASN A 107 12.53 -0.25 -12.88
C ASN A 107 13.77 -0.90 -13.51
N THR A 108 14.04 -2.18 -13.24
CA THR A 108 15.11 -2.92 -13.93
C THR A 108 14.83 -3.11 -15.42
N LEU A 109 13.56 -3.02 -15.85
CA LEU A 109 13.15 -3.08 -17.27
C LEU A 109 13.36 -1.76 -18.01
N PHE A 110 13.55 -0.66 -17.28
CA PHE A 110 13.71 0.69 -17.84
C PHE A 110 15.15 1.22 -17.69
N LYS A 111 16.09 0.35 -17.29
CA LYS A 111 17.49 0.72 -17.16
C LYS A 111 18.06 1.07 -18.54
N SER A 112 18.76 2.20 -18.64
CA SER A 112 19.45 2.60 -19.88
C SER A 112 20.43 1.52 -20.34
N GLY A 113 20.23 1.00 -21.55
CA GLY A 113 21.02 -0.08 -22.13
C GLY A 113 20.22 -1.37 -22.34
N GLN A 114 20.92 -2.48 -22.59
CA GLN A 114 20.27 -3.78 -22.77
C GLN A 114 19.81 -4.31 -21.41
N VAL A 115 18.51 -4.60 -21.29
CA VAL A 115 17.95 -5.29 -20.12
C VAL A 115 18.54 -6.69 -20.05
N ASP A 116 18.96 -7.09 -18.85
CA ASP A 116 19.50 -8.41 -18.58
C ASP A 116 18.51 -9.53 -18.95
N GLN A 117 19.00 -10.60 -19.57
CA GLN A 117 18.16 -11.69 -20.06
C GLN A 117 17.40 -12.40 -18.93
N VAL A 118 18.06 -12.61 -17.77
CA VAL A 118 17.41 -13.24 -16.61
C VAL A 118 16.23 -12.39 -16.12
N THR A 119 16.38 -11.06 -16.17
CA THR A 119 15.32 -10.12 -15.82
C THR A 119 14.14 -10.19 -16.79
N LEU A 120 14.41 -10.25 -18.10
CA LEU A 120 13.38 -10.39 -19.13
C LEU A 120 12.58 -11.70 -18.98
N GLU A 121 13.27 -12.80 -18.71
CA GLU A 121 12.62 -14.09 -18.49
C GLU A 121 11.77 -14.10 -17.22
N ARG A 122 12.27 -13.50 -16.12
CA ARG A 122 11.49 -13.34 -14.88
C ARG A 122 10.23 -12.51 -15.11
N TRP A 123 10.33 -11.42 -15.87
CA TRP A 123 9.18 -10.60 -16.24
C TRP A 123 8.15 -11.39 -17.06
N SER A 124 8.60 -12.11 -18.09
CA SER A 124 7.73 -12.97 -18.90
C SER A 124 7.00 -14.02 -18.07
N ARG A 125 7.72 -14.70 -17.16
CA ARG A 125 7.11 -15.67 -16.23
C ARG A 125 6.13 -14.99 -15.27
N LEU A 126 6.40 -13.78 -14.78
CA LEU A 126 5.48 -13.02 -13.93
C LEU A 126 4.15 -12.74 -14.66
N LEU A 127 4.22 -12.23 -15.90
CA LEU A 127 3.03 -11.98 -16.72
C LEU A 127 2.25 -13.26 -16.95
N ALA A 128 2.93 -14.37 -17.28
CA ALA A 128 2.29 -15.67 -17.47
C ALA A 128 1.58 -16.18 -16.21
N GLN A 129 2.21 -16.08 -15.03
CA GLN A 129 1.59 -16.47 -13.76
C GLN A 129 0.38 -15.60 -13.39
N LEU A 130 0.38 -14.36 -13.84
CA LEU A 130 -0.73 -13.43 -13.67
C LEU A 130 -1.71 -13.48 -14.83
N GLU A 131 -1.57 -14.40 -15.79
CA GLU A 131 -2.39 -14.51 -17.01
C GLU A 131 -2.58 -13.16 -17.72
N ILE A 132 -1.51 -12.36 -17.76
CA ILE A 132 -1.45 -11.10 -18.50
C ILE A 132 -0.75 -11.41 -19.83
N PRO A 133 -1.34 -11.00 -20.98
CA PRO A 133 -0.67 -11.14 -22.27
C PRO A 133 0.72 -10.48 -22.27
N PRO A 134 1.69 -10.98 -23.05
CA PRO A 134 2.99 -10.35 -23.16
C PRO A 134 2.85 -8.85 -23.50
N LEU A 135 3.53 -8.02 -22.70
CA LEU A 135 3.56 -6.58 -22.90
C LEU A 135 4.77 -6.20 -23.75
N ASP A 136 4.58 -5.26 -24.67
CA ASP A 136 5.64 -4.76 -25.54
C ASP A 136 6.61 -3.90 -24.75
N LEU A 137 7.78 -4.48 -24.44
CA LEU A 137 8.81 -3.83 -23.65
C LEU A 137 9.45 -2.64 -24.36
N GLU A 138 9.59 -2.68 -25.68
CA GLU A 138 10.16 -1.58 -26.45
C GLU A 138 9.22 -0.38 -26.42
N ALA A 139 7.92 -0.62 -26.61
CA ALA A 139 6.89 0.41 -26.47
C ALA A 139 6.80 0.96 -25.03
N MET A 140 6.96 0.11 -24.01
CA MET A 140 7.00 0.56 -22.61
C MET A 140 8.24 1.40 -22.31
N GLN A 141 9.42 1.04 -22.82
CA GLN A 141 10.66 1.79 -22.61
C GLN A 141 10.63 3.16 -23.29
N THR A 142 10.14 3.22 -24.53
CA THR A 142 10.01 4.50 -25.28
C THR A 142 9.02 5.47 -24.63
N SER A 143 7.99 4.94 -23.96
CA SER A 143 6.98 5.73 -23.26
C SER A 143 7.35 6.07 -21.81
N SER A 144 8.45 5.52 -21.30
CA SER A 144 8.88 5.71 -19.91
C SER A 144 9.79 6.93 -19.75
N PRO A 145 9.72 7.63 -18.60
CA PRO A 145 10.64 8.72 -18.31
C PRO A 145 12.09 8.19 -18.16
N ALA A 146 13.07 9.02 -18.56
CA ALA A 146 14.49 8.66 -18.60
C ALA A 146 15.12 8.27 -17.24
N GLY A 147 14.40 8.48 -16.12
CA GLY A 147 14.82 8.09 -14.77
C GLY A 147 14.10 6.87 -14.19
N GLY A 148 13.28 6.17 -14.99
CA GLY A 148 12.39 5.13 -14.50
C GLY A 148 11.13 5.68 -13.81
N LEU A 149 10.27 4.78 -13.35
CA LEU A 149 8.99 5.15 -12.77
C LEU A 149 9.13 5.41 -11.27
N SER A 150 8.44 6.44 -10.78
CA SER A 150 8.43 6.82 -9.36
C SER A 150 7.10 6.55 -8.66
N ASP A 151 6.01 6.41 -9.43
CA ASP A 151 4.69 6.09 -8.91
C ASP A 151 3.97 5.05 -9.78
N LEU A 152 3.30 4.10 -9.15
CA LEU A 152 2.61 3.01 -9.85
C LEU A 152 1.47 3.49 -10.76
N SER A 153 0.87 4.66 -10.51
CA SER A 153 -0.17 5.20 -11.39
C SER A 153 0.37 5.58 -12.77
N GLN A 154 1.67 5.86 -12.90
CA GLN A 154 2.33 6.13 -14.18
C GLN A 154 2.29 4.92 -15.11
N LEU A 155 2.13 3.70 -14.57
CA LEU A 155 2.00 2.49 -15.38
C LEU A 155 0.78 2.54 -16.31
N ARG A 156 -0.29 3.25 -15.94
CA ARG A 156 -1.48 3.40 -16.78
C ARG A 156 -1.22 4.20 -18.06
N LEU A 157 -0.08 4.89 -18.15
CA LEU A 157 0.33 5.64 -19.33
C LEU A 157 1.12 4.74 -20.30
N LEU A 158 1.52 3.55 -19.88
CA LEU A 158 2.31 2.65 -20.70
C LEU A 158 1.41 1.78 -21.59
N PRO A 159 1.83 1.50 -22.83
CA PRO A 159 1.09 0.64 -23.75
C PRO A 159 0.76 -0.73 -23.13
N GLY A 160 -0.50 -1.16 -23.26
CA GLY A 160 -0.96 -2.47 -22.78
C GLY A 160 -1.23 -2.57 -21.27
N ILE A 161 -1.02 -1.50 -20.49
CA ILE A 161 -1.34 -1.48 -19.05
C ILE A 161 -2.60 -0.65 -18.81
N ASP A 162 -3.74 -1.33 -18.77
CA ASP A 162 -5.01 -0.74 -18.34
C ASP A 162 -5.22 -0.87 -16.82
N GLY A 163 -6.41 -0.49 -16.34
CA GLY A 163 -6.75 -0.59 -14.93
C GLY A 163 -6.79 -2.02 -14.40
N GLU A 164 -7.14 -2.99 -15.24
CA GLU A 164 -7.21 -4.39 -14.88
C GLU A 164 -5.82 -5.00 -14.72
N VAL A 165 -4.99 -4.81 -15.74
CA VAL A 165 -3.59 -5.24 -15.75
C VAL A 165 -2.85 -4.64 -14.57
N LEU A 166 -3.01 -3.32 -14.33
CA LEU A 166 -2.38 -2.67 -13.18
C LEU A 166 -2.84 -3.28 -11.85
N ARG A 167 -4.14 -3.54 -11.68
CA ARG A 167 -4.67 -4.14 -10.45
C ARG A 167 -4.11 -5.54 -10.20
N ARG A 168 -3.90 -6.33 -11.27
CA ARG A 168 -3.28 -7.67 -11.20
C ARG A 168 -1.79 -7.61 -10.91
N LEU A 169 -1.06 -6.63 -11.46
CA LEU A 169 0.39 -6.45 -11.26
C LEU A 169 0.75 -5.88 -9.89
N GLN A 170 0.01 -4.88 -9.42
CA GLN A 170 0.36 -4.03 -8.27
C GLN A 170 0.79 -4.79 -6.99
N PRO A 171 0.18 -5.94 -6.61
CA PRO A 171 0.60 -6.67 -5.42
C PRO A 171 2.01 -7.30 -5.54
N TRP A 172 2.50 -7.52 -6.76
CA TRP A 172 3.69 -8.34 -7.03
C TRP A 172 4.90 -7.54 -7.52
N ILE A 173 4.70 -6.26 -7.81
CA ILE A 173 5.75 -5.37 -8.31
C ILE A 173 6.09 -4.26 -7.31
N ALA A 174 7.29 -3.70 -7.46
CA ALA A 174 7.75 -2.48 -6.79
C ALA A 174 8.52 -1.60 -7.78
N LEU A 175 8.61 -0.31 -7.48
CA LEU A 175 9.39 0.67 -8.25
C LEU A 175 10.60 1.08 -7.40
N LEU A 176 11.69 0.33 -7.49
CA LEU A 176 12.89 0.54 -6.67
C LEU A 176 14.06 0.97 -7.57
N PRO A 177 15.12 1.59 -7.01
CA PRO A 177 16.39 1.76 -7.71
C PRO A 177 16.90 0.46 -8.36
N THR A 178 17.58 0.55 -9.51
CA THR A 178 17.94 -0.63 -10.32
C THR A 178 19.04 -1.51 -9.71
N ASP A 179 19.71 -1.04 -8.65
CA ASP A 179 20.64 -1.80 -7.82
C ASP A 179 19.93 -2.67 -6.76
N ALA A 180 18.62 -2.48 -6.55
CA ALA A 180 17.82 -3.29 -5.65
C ALA A 180 17.77 -4.75 -6.12
N SER A 181 18.25 -5.66 -5.28
CA SER A 181 18.15 -7.10 -5.50
C SER A 181 16.84 -7.65 -4.94
N LEU A 182 16.29 -8.69 -5.56
CA LEU A 182 15.10 -9.38 -5.07
C LEU A 182 15.41 -10.09 -3.75
N ASN A 183 14.76 -9.66 -2.66
CA ASN A 183 14.93 -10.27 -1.35
C ASN A 183 14.19 -11.62 -1.25
N ILE A 184 14.93 -12.72 -1.37
CA ILE A 184 14.39 -14.08 -1.32
C ILE A 184 13.76 -14.44 0.04
N ASN A 185 14.18 -13.77 1.12
CA ASN A 185 13.70 -14.05 2.47
C ASN A 185 12.29 -13.51 2.72
N THR A 186 11.81 -12.60 1.88
CA THR A 186 10.50 -11.94 1.98
C THR A 186 9.66 -12.13 0.72
N ALA A 187 10.25 -12.54 -0.41
CA ALA A 187 9.53 -12.76 -1.66
C ALA A 187 8.37 -13.76 -1.51
N PRO A 188 7.15 -13.42 -1.97
CA PRO A 188 6.03 -14.34 -1.92
C PRO A 188 6.17 -15.45 -2.97
N ALA A 189 5.41 -16.53 -2.81
CA ALA A 189 5.46 -17.69 -3.72
C ALA A 189 5.31 -17.27 -5.19
N LEU A 190 4.40 -16.33 -5.50
CA LEU A 190 4.18 -15.89 -6.87
C LEU A 190 5.40 -15.22 -7.50
N VAL A 191 6.13 -14.39 -6.75
CA VAL A 191 7.36 -13.77 -7.24
C VAL A 191 8.47 -14.80 -7.37
N LEU A 192 8.53 -15.79 -6.48
CA LEU A 192 9.49 -16.90 -6.61
C LEU A 192 9.24 -17.79 -7.84
N MET A 193 7.99 -17.96 -8.27
CA MET A 193 7.65 -18.66 -9.53
C MET A 193 8.21 -17.99 -10.78
N THR A 194 8.73 -16.76 -10.68
CA THR A 194 9.43 -16.09 -11.80
C THR A 194 10.85 -16.63 -12.01
N LEU A 195 11.42 -17.31 -11.02
CA LEU A 195 12.73 -17.94 -11.13
C LEU A 195 12.63 -19.21 -12.00
N GLU A 196 13.70 -19.51 -12.71
CA GLU A 196 13.74 -20.68 -13.59
C GLU A 196 13.51 -21.99 -12.81
N GLY A 197 12.67 -22.88 -13.34
CA GLY A 197 12.37 -24.16 -12.70
C GLY A 197 11.50 -24.09 -11.43
N MET A 198 11.16 -22.90 -10.90
CA MET A 198 10.28 -22.76 -9.73
C MET A 198 8.82 -23.01 -10.10
N THR A 199 8.37 -24.24 -9.97
CA THR A 199 6.95 -24.60 -10.15
C THR A 199 6.09 -24.10 -8.99
N PRO A 200 4.75 -24.02 -9.15
CA PRO A 200 3.86 -23.62 -8.06
C PRO A 200 3.95 -24.49 -6.81
N SER A 201 4.20 -25.80 -6.96
CA SER A 201 4.38 -26.71 -5.83
C SER A 201 5.68 -26.43 -5.09
N ILE A 202 6.79 -26.24 -5.82
CA ILE A 202 8.10 -25.92 -5.23
C ILE A 202 8.04 -24.57 -4.53
N ALA A 203 7.47 -23.53 -5.15
CA ALA A 203 7.39 -22.20 -4.56
C ALA A 203 6.55 -22.18 -3.27
N LYS A 204 5.40 -22.89 -3.24
CA LYS A 204 4.57 -23.02 -2.03
C LYS A 204 5.26 -23.82 -0.93
N ALA A 205 5.92 -24.93 -1.29
CA ALA A 205 6.70 -25.73 -0.36
C ALA A 205 7.84 -24.90 0.24
N PHE A 206 8.55 -24.14 -0.59
CA PHE A 206 9.62 -23.25 -0.17
C PHE A 206 9.13 -22.18 0.80
N VAL A 207 8.04 -21.47 0.51
CA VAL A 207 7.51 -20.45 1.43
C VAL A 207 7.14 -21.06 2.79
N SER A 208 6.61 -22.28 2.79
CA SER A 208 6.22 -22.99 4.02
C SER A 208 7.42 -23.51 4.81
N GLN A 209 8.50 -23.91 4.13
CA GLN A 209 9.71 -24.49 4.72
C GLN A 209 10.86 -23.49 4.85
N ARG A 210 10.65 -22.23 4.44
CA ARG A 210 11.65 -21.17 4.51
C ARG A 210 12.21 -21.11 5.93
N PRO A 211 13.54 -21.16 6.11
CA PRO A 211 14.14 -21.01 7.42
C PRO A 211 13.60 -19.76 8.11
N ALA A 212 13.27 -19.84 9.40
CA ALA A 212 12.66 -18.72 10.11
C ALA A 212 13.54 -17.45 10.02
N GLN A 213 14.86 -17.60 10.17
CA GLN A 213 15.83 -16.50 10.05
C GLN A 213 16.20 -16.16 8.60
N GLY A 214 15.58 -16.81 7.62
CA GLY A 214 15.94 -16.70 6.20
C GLY A 214 17.31 -17.28 5.87
N TYR A 215 17.70 -17.08 4.62
CA TYR A 215 19.01 -17.41 4.08
C TYR A 215 19.99 -16.26 4.30
N ARG A 216 21.27 -16.61 4.52
CA ARG A 216 22.36 -15.65 4.72
C ARG A 216 22.92 -15.06 3.42
N SER A 217 22.64 -15.69 2.29
CA SER A 217 23.06 -15.22 0.97
C SER A 217 22.17 -15.83 -0.11
N ALA A 218 22.21 -15.23 -1.30
CA ALA A 218 21.53 -15.79 -2.48
C ALA A 218 22.09 -17.16 -2.87
N GLN A 219 23.38 -17.40 -2.66
CA GLN A 219 24.03 -18.68 -2.94
C GLN A 219 23.54 -19.78 -2.00
N ALA A 220 23.35 -19.48 -0.72
CA ALA A 220 22.81 -20.44 0.24
C ALA A 220 21.38 -20.87 -0.14
N PHE A 221 20.61 -19.97 -0.75
CA PHE A 221 19.29 -20.28 -1.28
C PHE A 221 19.33 -21.15 -2.52
N THR A 222 20.17 -20.84 -3.52
CA THR A 222 20.23 -21.67 -4.74
C THR A 222 20.79 -23.07 -4.48
N GLN A 223 21.46 -23.28 -3.35
CA GLN A 223 21.98 -24.57 -2.89
C GLN A 223 21.02 -25.32 -1.96
N ASP A 224 19.82 -24.79 -1.69
CA ASP A 224 18.84 -25.46 -0.86
C ASP A 224 18.45 -26.83 -1.44
N PRO A 225 18.38 -27.91 -0.63
CA PRO A 225 18.03 -29.24 -1.12
C PRO A 225 16.72 -29.30 -1.90
N LEU A 226 15.72 -28.47 -1.57
CA LEU A 226 14.45 -28.39 -2.30
C LEU A 226 14.60 -27.81 -3.71
N LEU A 227 15.68 -27.08 -3.97
CA LEU A 227 15.95 -26.37 -5.21
C LEU A 227 17.10 -27.00 -6.01
N SER A 228 17.70 -28.07 -5.48
CA SER A 228 18.78 -28.80 -6.12
C SER A 228 18.33 -29.34 -7.48
N GLY A 229 19.17 -29.13 -8.50
CA GLY A 229 18.90 -29.56 -9.88
C GLY A 229 18.09 -28.58 -10.73
N LEU A 230 17.59 -27.48 -10.17
CA LEU A 230 16.85 -26.46 -10.94
C LEU A 230 17.76 -25.50 -11.74
N GLY A 231 19.07 -25.50 -11.48
CA GLY A 231 20.02 -24.61 -12.17
C GLY A 231 19.87 -23.12 -11.84
N LEU A 232 19.27 -22.79 -10.68
CA LEU A 232 18.98 -21.41 -10.29
C LEU A 232 20.23 -20.53 -10.24
N SER A 233 20.18 -19.42 -10.98
CA SER A 233 21.17 -18.35 -10.90
C SER A 233 20.90 -17.43 -9.70
N SER A 234 21.97 -17.06 -8.97
CA SER A 234 21.91 -16.05 -7.91
C SER A 234 21.83 -14.62 -8.45
N HIS A 235 21.85 -14.42 -9.77
CA HIS A 235 21.85 -13.10 -10.40
C HIS A 235 20.59 -12.30 -10.02
N GLY A 236 20.79 -11.04 -9.57
CA GLY A 236 19.71 -10.16 -9.12
C GLY A 236 18.96 -10.62 -7.86
N LEU A 237 19.45 -11.65 -7.15
CA LEU A 237 18.90 -12.11 -5.87
C LEU A 237 19.71 -11.53 -4.71
N GLY A 238 19.04 -11.21 -3.62
CA GLY A 238 19.63 -10.69 -2.40
C GLY A 238 18.89 -11.17 -1.17
N VAL A 239 19.42 -10.86 0.01
CA VAL A 239 18.86 -11.26 1.31
C VAL A 239 18.58 -10.07 2.22
N SER A 240 18.79 -8.86 1.70
CA SER A 240 18.67 -7.59 2.41
C SER A 240 17.68 -6.70 1.71
N SER A 241 17.11 -5.75 2.45
CA SER A 241 16.26 -4.70 1.90
C SER A 241 16.53 -3.38 2.61
N ARG A 242 16.28 -2.29 1.88
CA ARG A 242 16.18 -0.95 2.45
C ARG A 242 14.82 -0.29 2.16
N TRP A 243 13.87 -1.01 1.59
CA TRP A 243 12.57 -0.44 1.20
C TRP A 243 11.42 -1.20 1.84
N PHE A 244 10.59 -0.47 2.55
CA PHE A 244 9.46 -1.03 3.29
C PHE A 244 8.19 -0.26 2.95
N ARG A 245 7.06 -0.94 2.98
CA ARG A 245 5.74 -0.28 2.96
C ARG A 245 5.04 -0.51 4.28
N ILE A 246 4.62 0.58 4.90
CA ILE A 246 3.76 0.61 6.06
C ILE A 246 2.33 0.80 5.55
N THR A 247 1.42 -0.08 5.94
CA THR A 247 -0.01 0.08 5.74
C THR A 247 -0.68 0.21 7.10
N VAL A 248 -1.39 1.31 7.29
CA VAL A 248 -2.21 1.58 8.48
C VAL A 248 -3.67 1.61 8.07
N GLN A 249 -4.48 0.82 8.75
CA GLN A 249 -5.93 0.82 8.64
C GLN A 249 -6.51 1.29 9.98
N VAL A 250 -7.35 2.31 9.94
CA VAL A 250 -8.06 2.83 11.11
C VAL A 250 -9.55 2.68 10.84
N ALA A 251 -10.26 1.98 11.72
CA ALA A 251 -11.71 1.87 11.71
C ALA A 251 -12.24 2.46 13.02
N LEU A 252 -12.92 3.62 12.95
CA LEU A 252 -13.49 4.34 14.10
C LEU A 252 -14.97 4.66 13.82
N GLY A 253 -15.87 3.85 14.37
CA GLY A 253 -17.30 3.94 14.03
C GLY A 253 -17.50 3.83 12.52
N GLN A 254 -17.98 4.91 11.89
CA GLN A 254 -18.19 4.98 10.42
C GLN A 254 -17.00 5.57 9.64
N SER A 255 -15.93 5.99 10.33
CA SER A 255 -14.75 6.57 9.69
C SER A 255 -13.70 5.50 9.46
N HIS A 256 -13.37 5.27 8.19
CA HIS A 256 -12.31 4.36 7.78
C HIS A 256 -11.19 5.14 7.10
N LEU A 257 -9.95 4.82 7.46
CA LEU A 257 -8.75 5.39 6.86
C LEU A 257 -7.83 4.25 6.44
N ARG A 258 -7.31 4.32 5.21
CA ARG A 258 -6.18 3.50 4.78
C ARG A 258 -5.02 4.38 4.37
N LEU A 259 -3.98 4.40 5.19
CA LEU A 259 -2.75 5.15 4.96
C LEU A 259 -1.65 4.16 4.53
N VAL A 260 -1.03 4.44 3.39
CA VAL A 260 0.07 3.65 2.85
C VAL A 260 1.31 4.54 2.71
N THR A 261 2.41 4.13 3.31
CA THR A 261 3.67 4.87 3.32
C THR A 261 4.81 3.97 2.87
N ASP A 262 5.48 4.36 1.79
CA ASP A 262 6.67 3.70 1.28
C ASP A 262 7.89 4.44 1.85
N VAL A 263 8.81 3.69 2.45
CA VAL A 263 9.94 4.20 3.22
C VAL A 263 11.23 3.58 2.71
N GLU A 264 12.24 4.40 2.50
CA GLU A 264 13.61 3.98 2.25
C GLU A 264 14.47 4.18 3.49
N ARG A 265 15.32 3.20 3.80
CA ARG A 265 16.29 3.26 4.88
C ARG A 265 17.67 3.56 4.33
N ASP A 266 18.24 4.69 4.71
CA ASP A 266 19.62 5.01 4.37
C ASP A 266 20.57 4.07 5.13
N LEU A 267 21.35 3.27 4.41
CA LEU A 267 22.23 2.27 5.01
C LEU A 267 23.43 2.86 5.77
N LYS A 268 23.80 4.13 5.49
CA LYS A 268 24.93 4.81 6.13
C LYS A 268 24.46 5.59 7.37
N SER A 269 23.46 6.45 7.20
CA SER A 269 22.95 7.31 8.28
C SER A 269 21.93 6.62 9.17
N ARG A 270 21.38 5.48 8.72
CA ARG A 270 20.29 4.73 9.37
C ARG A 270 19.00 5.53 9.50
N GLN A 271 18.90 6.64 8.78
CA GLN A 271 17.69 7.45 8.73
C GLN A 271 16.65 6.80 7.82
N LEU A 272 15.39 7.00 8.19
CA LEU A 272 14.26 6.59 7.36
C LEU A 272 13.76 7.81 6.58
N ASN A 273 13.73 7.67 5.26
CA ASN A 273 13.22 8.64 4.32
C ASN A 273 11.85 8.18 3.83
N ILE A 274 10.83 9.02 4.02
CA ILE A 274 9.51 8.75 3.44
C ILE A 274 9.60 9.04 1.95
N VAL A 275 9.52 7.99 1.14
CA VAL A 275 9.53 8.09 -0.33
C VAL A 275 8.17 8.59 -0.81
N GLN A 276 7.11 8.01 -0.27
CA GLN A 276 5.75 8.36 -0.67
C GLN A 276 4.75 8.09 0.45
N ARG A 277 3.73 8.93 0.53
CA ARG A 277 2.58 8.73 1.41
C ARG A 277 1.29 8.86 0.62
N ARG A 278 0.38 7.88 0.75
CA ARG A 278 -0.90 7.82 0.04
C ARG A 278 -2.04 7.54 1.01
N LEU A 279 -3.12 8.30 0.86
CA LEU A 279 -4.40 8.00 1.48
C LEU A 279 -5.28 7.31 0.44
N LEU A 280 -5.57 6.04 0.69
CA LEU A 280 -6.34 5.19 -0.21
C LEU A 280 -7.75 5.01 0.31
N ALA A 281 -8.65 4.62 -0.59
CA ALA A 281 -9.97 4.14 -0.18
C ALA A 281 -9.81 2.92 0.77
N PRO A 282 -10.70 2.79 1.77
CA PRO A 282 -10.79 1.59 2.60
C PRO A 282 -11.04 0.35 1.75
N LEU A 283 -10.61 -0.83 2.20
CA LEU A 283 -10.99 -2.09 1.56
C LEU A 283 -12.45 -2.42 1.89
N GLU A 284 -13.16 -3.15 1.02
CA GLU A 284 -14.54 -3.59 1.31
C GLU A 284 -14.62 -4.45 2.59
N SER A 285 -13.56 -5.19 2.90
CA SER A 285 -13.39 -5.94 4.14
C SER A 285 -13.37 -5.06 5.39
N ASP A 286 -12.94 -3.81 5.26
CA ASP A 286 -12.82 -2.85 6.36
C ASP A 286 -14.16 -2.16 6.64
N ILE A 287 -15.06 -2.12 5.65
CA ILE A 287 -16.40 -1.49 5.73
C ILE A 287 -17.44 -2.47 6.30
N SER A 288 -17.18 -3.78 6.20
CA SER A 288 -18.12 -4.85 6.57
C SER A 288 -17.96 -5.36 8.01
N ARG A 289 -17.03 -4.79 8.80
CA ARG A 289 -16.80 -5.08 10.22
C ARG A 289 -17.33 -3.93 11.07
#